data_AF-A0A351FYT0-F1
#
_entry.id   AF-A0A351FYT0-F1
#
_cell.length_a   1.000
_cell.length_b   1.000
_cell.length_c   1.000
_cell.angle_alpha   90.00
_cell.angle_beta   90.00
_cell.angle_gamma   90.00
#
_symmetry.space_group_name_H-M   'P 1'
#
loop_
_entity.id
_entity.type
_entity.pdbx_description
1 polymer ?
#
loop_
_entity_poly.entity_id
_entity_poly.type
_entity_poly.pdbx_seq_one_letter_code
_entity_poly.pdbx_strand_id
1 'polypeptide(L)'
;MYDINQPLKRPVAYGVYPWWPENGTEWIHPHDVPKAQELIPSDRVLRRSELDRDFSTLQYGKLTVRVRATMWLPIDHEGFDIDDTVEVCSRMGKNEPFVGIIEEMFWNDREKKIEYQVSRNHRPIARRFSAIDLQHVHSLESPATQSLPLQRHKMPGNL
;
A
#
# COMPACT_ATOMS: atom_id res chain seq x y z
N MET A 1 10.21 -20.80 -28.81
CA MET A 1 9.77 -19.72 -29.71
C MET A 1 8.95 -18.78 -28.84
N TYR A 2 9.50 -17.61 -28.47
CA TYR A 2 8.78 -16.62 -27.65
C TYR A 2 7.88 -15.80 -28.57
N ASP A 3 6.61 -15.67 -28.21
CA ASP A 3 5.66 -14.84 -28.94
C ASP A 3 5.99 -13.36 -28.72
N ILE A 4 6.55 -12.73 -29.76
CA ILE A 4 6.94 -11.32 -29.78
C ILE A 4 5.73 -10.36 -29.78
N ASN A 5 4.50 -10.88 -29.81
CA ASN A 5 3.26 -10.08 -29.80
C ASN A 5 2.58 -9.97 -28.44
N GLN A 6 3.16 -10.52 -27.37
CA GLN A 6 2.61 -10.26 -26.05
C GLN A 6 2.96 -8.82 -25.64
N PRO A 7 1.98 -7.92 -25.44
CA PRO A 7 2.31 -6.57 -24.98
C PRO A 7 3.01 -6.70 -23.64
N LEU A 8 4.27 -6.25 -23.57
CA LEU A 8 5.05 -6.22 -22.35
C LEU A 8 4.27 -5.41 -21.31
N LYS A 9 3.63 -6.11 -20.37
CA LYS A 9 2.98 -5.47 -19.23
C LYS A 9 4.08 -4.76 -18.45
N ARG A 10 4.10 -3.42 -18.50
CA ARG A 10 5.09 -2.65 -17.76
C ARG A 10 4.96 -2.95 -16.27
N PRO A 11 6.08 -3.01 -15.54
CA PRO A 11 6.03 -3.22 -14.11
C PRO A 11 5.26 -2.08 -13.43
N VAL A 12 4.70 -2.39 -12.26
CA VAL A 12 4.11 -1.40 -11.37
C VAL A 12 5.17 -0.36 -11.02
N ALA A 13 4.78 0.91 -10.98
CA ALA A 13 5.66 2.01 -10.61
C ALA A 13 5.00 2.87 -9.52
N TYR A 14 5.82 3.59 -8.76
CA TYR A 14 5.38 4.51 -7.71
C TYR A 14 5.90 5.92 -7.99
N GLY A 15 5.14 6.92 -7.54
CA GLY A 15 5.48 8.31 -7.80
C GLY A 15 4.40 9.29 -7.37
N VAL A 16 4.68 10.57 -7.55
CA VAL A 16 3.81 11.69 -7.13
C VAL A 16 3.57 12.66 -8.27
N TYR A 17 2.45 13.38 -8.19
CA TYR A 17 2.18 14.57 -9.01
C TYR A 17 2.23 15.81 -8.12
N PRO A 18 3.43 16.40 -7.92
CA PRO A 18 3.58 17.62 -7.11
C PRO A 18 2.98 18.86 -7.79
N TRP A 19 2.70 18.79 -9.09
CA TRP A 19 2.01 19.80 -9.88
C TRP A 19 1.08 19.12 -10.90
N TRP A 20 0.15 19.90 -11.48
CA TRP A 20 -0.61 19.48 -12.65
C TRP A 20 0.34 19.28 -13.84
N PRO A 21 0.41 18.09 -14.45
CA PRO A 21 1.41 17.79 -15.47
C PRO A 21 1.23 18.62 -16.75
N GLU A 22 0.01 19.04 -17.05
CA GLU A 22 -0.36 19.83 -18.23
C GLU A 22 -1.49 20.81 -17.87
N ASN A 23 -1.71 21.82 -18.71
CA ASN A 23 -2.85 22.72 -18.58
C ASN A 23 -4.14 21.97 -18.96
N GLY A 24 -5.17 22.07 -18.12
CA GLY A 24 -6.45 21.40 -18.36
C GLY A 24 -6.48 19.95 -17.89
N THR A 25 -7.50 19.19 -18.33
CA THR A 25 -7.82 17.85 -17.80
C THR A 25 -7.87 16.76 -18.86
N GLU A 26 -7.48 17.07 -20.11
CA GLU A 26 -7.57 16.17 -21.27
C GLU A 26 -6.71 14.90 -21.13
N TRP A 27 -5.71 14.95 -20.25
CA TRP A 27 -4.85 13.82 -19.91
C TRP A 27 -5.48 12.88 -18.88
N ILE A 28 -6.62 13.24 -18.28
CA ILE A 28 -7.40 12.41 -17.35
C ILE A 28 -8.61 11.86 -18.09
N HIS A 29 -8.98 10.62 -17.82
CA HIS A 29 -10.25 10.10 -18.34
C HIS A 29 -11.42 10.98 -17.84
N PRO A 30 -12.36 11.43 -18.70
CA PRO A 30 -13.37 12.43 -18.32
C PRO A 30 -14.19 12.09 -17.07
N HIS A 31 -14.54 10.81 -16.86
CA HIS A 31 -15.27 10.35 -15.66
C HIS A 31 -14.45 10.34 -14.37
N ASP A 32 -13.14 10.47 -14.45
CA ASP A 32 -12.23 10.38 -13.31
C ASP A 32 -11.68 11.77 -12.91
N VAL A 33 -12.03 12.84 -13.64
CA VAL A 33 -11.57 14.22 -13.38
C VAL A 33 -11.86 14.68 -11.94
N PRO A 34 -13.07 14.50 -11.37
CA PRO A 34 -13.33 14.91 -9.99
C PRO A 34 -12.42 14.19 -8.98
N LYS A 35 -12.20 12.88 -9.16
CA LYS A 35 -11.31 12.08 -8.30
C LYS A 35 -9.86 12.51 -8.44
N ALA A 36 -9.42 12.84 -9.64
CA ALA A 36 -8.07 13.32 -9.89
C ALA A 36 -7.81 14.66 -9.17
N GLN A 37 -8.80 15.55 -9.12
CA GLN A 37 -8.71 16.83 -8.41
C GLN A 37 -8.58 16.68 -6.89
N GLU A 38 -9.05 15.57 -6.32
CA GLU A 38 -8.86 15.25 -4.89
C GLU A 38 -7.45 14.71 -4.59
N LEU A 39 -6.81 14.09 -5.59
CA LEU A 39 -5.51 13.43 -5.45
C LEU A 39 -4.33 14.30 -5.92
N ILE A 40 -4.54 15.20 -6.88
CA ILE A 40 -3.49 15.90 -7.61
C ILE A 40 -3.81 17.41 -7.64
N PRO A 41 -2.81 18.29 -7.43
CA PRO A 41 -1.44 17.98 -7.04
C PRO A 41 -1.32 17.62 -5.55
N SER A 42 -0.43 16.68 -5.22
CA SER A 42 -0.13 16.36 -3.83
C SER A 42 1.20 15.61 -3.68
N ASP A 43 1.60 15.42 -2.43
CA ASP A 43 2.70 14.54 -2.01
C ASP A 43 2.25 13.07 -1.88
N ARG A 44 0.99 12.72 -2.19
CA ARG A 44 0.49 11.35 -2.07
C ARG A 44 1.17 10.41 -3.05
N VAL A 45 1.80 9.35 -2.54
CA VAL A 45 2.47 8.35 -3.36
C VAL A 45 1.43 7.48 -4.06
N LEU A 46 1.38 7.59 -5.38
CA LEU A 46 0.43 6.87 -6.23
C LEU A 46 1.09 5.63 -6.81
N ARG A 47 0.33 4.54 -6.84
CA ARG A 47 0.70 3.31 -7.53
C ARG A 47 0.18 3.35 -8.96
N ARG A 48 1.07 3.23 -9.95
CA ARG A 48 0.72 3.21 -11.38
C ARG A 48 0.85 1.82 -11.96
N SER A 49 -0.19 1.37 -12.67
CA SER A 49 -0.18 0.15 -13.48
C SER A 49 -0.78 0.41 -14.84
N GLU A 50 -0.25 -0.22 -15.90
CA GLU A 50 -0.84 -0.09 -17.24
C GLU A 50 -2.19 -0.81 -17.33
N LEU A 51 -3.18 -0.16 -17.94
CA LEU A 51 -4.50 -0.71 -18.21
C LEU A 51 -4.62 -1.15 -19.66
N ASP A 52 -4.32 -0.24 -20.59
CA ASP A 52 -4.38 -0.45 -22.03
C ASP A 52 -3.34 0.43 -22.75
N ARG A 53 -3.56 0.75 -24.04
CA ARG A 53 -2.64 1.58 -24.84
C ARG A 53 -2.82 3.08 -24.61
N ASP A 54 -4.00 3.52 -24.21
CA ASP A 54 -4.37 4.93 -24.12
C ASP A 54 -4.28 5.45 -22.68
N PHE A 55 -4.53 4.58 -21.70
CA PHE A 55 -4.57 4.92 -20.28
C PHE A 55 -3.72 3.97 -19.42
N SER A 56 -3.03 4.58 -18.45
CA SER A 56 -2.55 3.93 -17.24
C SER A 56 -3.53 4.19 -16.09
N THR A 57 -3.51 3.31 -15.10
CA THR A 57 -4.30 3.45 -13.87
C THR A 57 -3.41 3.94 -12.74
N LEU A 58 -3.81 5.04 -12.10
CA LEU A 58 -3.29 5.52 -10.82
C LEU A 58 -4.19 5.02 -9.69
N GLN A 59 -3.59 4.46 -8.64
CA GLN A 59 -4.28 3.95 -7.46
C GLN A 59 -3.76 4.64 -6.20
N TYR A 60 -4.68 4.96 -5.30
CA TYR A 60 -4.40 5.48 -3.95
C TYR A 60 -5.44 4.91 -2.98
N GLY A 61 -5.05 3.87 -2.23
CA GLY A 61 -6.01 3.04 -1.49
C GLY A 61 -7.13 2.57 -2.42
N LYS A 62 -8.38 2.93 -2.09
CA LYS A 62 -9.57 2.57 -2.88
C LYS A 62 -9.85 3.50 -4.06
N LEU A 63 -9.17 4.64 -4.14
CA LEU A 63 -9.34 5.58 -5.25
C LEU A 63 -8.57 5.09 -6.48
N THR A 64 -9.19 5.24 -7.63
CA THR A 64 -8.61 4.84 -8.92
C THR A 64 -8.96 5.88 -9.98
N VAL A 65 -7.94 6.31 -10.73
CA VAL A 65 -8.04 7.32 -11.80
C VAL A 65 -7.30 6.80 -13.02
N ARG A 66 -7.92 6.89 -14.20
CA ARG A 66 -7.27 6.60 -15.48
C ARG A 66 -6.68 7.87 -16.07
N VAL A 67 -5.41 7.78 -16.47
CA VAL A 67 -4.64 8.90 -17.02
C VAL A 67 -3.90 8.47 -18.26
N ARG A 68 -3.78 9.37 -19.23
CA ARG A 68 -2.84 9.22 -20.35
C ARG A 68 -1.42 9.31 -19.84
N ALA A 69 -0.47 8.92 -20.68
CA ALA A 69 0.95 9.06 -20.36
C ALA A 69 1.30 10.53 -20.08
N THR A 70 1.67 10.82 -18.83
CA THR A 70 2.10 12.15 -18.38
C THR A 70 3.37 12.06 -17.56
N MET A 71 4.08 13.18 -17.45
CA MET A 71 5.23 13.29 -16.56
C MET A 71 4.78 13.32 -15.10
N TRP A 72 5.49 12.58 -14.27
CA TRP A 72 5.32 12.52 -12.83
C TRP A 72 6.70 12.34 -12.19
N LEU A 73 6.83 12.56 -10.89
CA LEU A 73 8.08 12.29 -10.18
C LEU A 73 8.12 10.82 -9.78
N PRO A 74 8.96 9.97 -10.39
CA PRO A 74 9.09 8.57 -9.97
C PRO A 74 9.74 8.49 -8.59
N ILE A 75 9.28 7.52 -7.80
CA ILE A 75 9.77 7.24 -6.44
C ILE A 75 10.06 5.74 -6.33
N ASP A 76 11.15 5.42 -5.64
CA ASP A 76 11.47 4.04 -5.28
C ASP A 76 10.51 3.55 -4.18
N HIS A 77 9.92 2.37 -4.38
CA HIS A 77 9.08 1.74 -3.37
C HIS A 77 9.93 1.28 -2.18
N GLU A 78 9.47 1.51 -0.96
CA GLU A 78 10.19 1.13 0.27
C GLU A 78 9.64 -0.14 0.94
N GLY A 79 8.80 -0.92 0.24
CA GLY A 79 8.31 -2.23 0.71
C GLY A 79 6.97 -2.22 1.44
N PHE A 80 6.26 -1.10 1.47
CA PHE A 80 4.95 -0.95 2.12
C PHE A 80 3.94 -0.24 1.21
N ASP A 81 2.69 -0.66 1.31
CA ASP A 81 1.54 -0.14 0.57
C ASP A 81 0.38 0.22 1.53
N ILE A 82 -0.56 1.03 1.03
CA ILE A 82 -1.84 1.27 1.72
C ILE A 82 -2.57 -0.07 1.89
N ASP A 83 -3.29 -0.21 3.01
CA ASP A 83 -3.96 -1.41 3.50
C ASP A 83 -3.03 -2.49 4.09
N ASP A 84 -1.70 -2.31 4.07
CA ASP A 84 -0.78 -3.22 4.75
C ASP A 84 -0.98 -3.19 6.27
N THR A 85 -0.99 -4.38 6.88
CA THR A 85 -0.97 -4.54 8.34
C THR A 85 0.48 -4.55 8.83
N VAL A 86 0.83 -3.56 9.65
CA VAL A 86 2.20 -3.34 10.12
C VAL A 86 2.26 -3.24 11.63
N GLU A 87 3.38 -3.70 12.19
CA GLU A 87 3.79 -3.34 13.54
C GLU A 87 4.66 -2.07 13.47
N VAL A 88 4.27 -1.06 14.23
CA VAL A 88 5.15 0.08 14.52
C VAL A 88 6.10 -0.34 15.64
N CYS A 89 7.39 -0.44 15.34
CA CYS A 89 8.40 -0.93 16.29
C CYS A 89 8.83 0.15 17.28
N SER A 90 9.26 -0.26 18.48
CA SER A 90 9.89 0.67 19.42
C SER A 90 11.22 1.17 18.86
N ARG A 91 11.44 2.48 18.91
CA ARG A 91 12.69 3.12 18.52
C ARG A 91 13.38 3.70 19.73
N MET A 92 13.95 2.84 20.58
CA MET A 92 14.55 3.22 21.87
C MET A 92 13.60 4.08 22.73
N GLY A 93 12.32 3.70 22.79
CA GLY A 93 11.29 4.44 23.53
C GLY A 93 10.65 5.63 22.80
N LYS A 94 11.09 5.99 21.58
CA LYS A 94 10.44 7.06 20.78
C LYS A 94 9.05 6.66 20.26
N ASN A 95 8.79 5.37 20.14
CA ASN A 95 7.52 4.82 19.70
C ASN A 95 7.01 3.85 20.77
N GLU A 96 5.75 4.00 21.15
CA GLU A 96 4.99 2.92 21.79
C GLU A 96 4.68 1.88 20.70
N PRO A 97 5.07 0.60 20.87
CA PRO A 97 4.76 -0.41 19.86
C PRO A 97 3.27 -0.68 19.73
N PHE A 98 2.79 -0.82 18.51
CA PHE A 98 1.42 -1.25 18.24
C PHE A 98 1.28 -1.83 16.82
N VAL A 99 0.24 -2.62 16.61
CA VAL A 99 -0.17 -3.09 15.28
C VAL A 99 -1.24 -2.15 14.73
N GLY A 100 -1.12 -1.81 13.45
CA GLY A 100 -2.04 -0.94 12.74
C GLY A 100 -2.09 -1.21 11.24
N ILE A 101 -2.85 -0.38 10.53
CA ILE A 101 -3.01 -0.46 9.07
C ILE A 101 -2.48 0.84 8.46
N ILE A 102 -1.72 0.74 7.37
CA ILE A 102 -1.30 1.92 6.60
C ILE A 102 -2.52 2.48 5.84
N GLU A 103 -2.88 3.73 6.12
CA GLU A 103 -4.02 4.40 5.47
C GLU A 103 -3.57 5.34 4.34
N GLU A 104 -2.41 5.98 4.50
CA GLU A 104 -1.90 6.99 3.56
C GLU A 104 -0.38 6.87 3.41
N MET A 105 0.12 7.23 2.22
CA MET A 105 1.54 7.26 1.88
C MET A 105 1.90 8.62 1.29
N PHE A 106 2.89 9.30 1.87
CA PHE A 106 3.31 10.64 1.48
C PHE A 106 4.79 10.68 1.14
N TRP A 107 5.15 11.41 0.08
CA TRP A 107 6.54 11.65 -0.28
C TRP A 107 7.09 12.84 0.48
N ASN A 108 8.10 12.60 1.31
CA ASN A 108 8.89 13.67 1.90
C ASN A 108 10.02 14.04 0.94
N ASP A 109 9.82 15.09 0.14
CA ASP A 109 10.79 15.50 -0.88
C ASP A 109 12.14 15.95 -0.30
N ARG A 110 12.15 16.46 0.93
CA ARG A 110 13.37 16.90 1.60
C ARG A 110 14.24 15.73 2.02
N GLU A 111 13.63 14.70 2.59
CA GLU A 111 14.34 13.51 3.10
C GLU A 111 14.48 12.40 2.05
N LYS A 112 13.78 12.53 0.91
CA LYS A 112 13.71 11.55 -0.18
C LYS A 112 13.25 10.19 0.32
N LYS A 113 12.15 10.18 1.10
CA LYS A 113 11.55 8.99 1.72
C LYS A 113 10.04 9.01 1.68
N ILE A 114 9.45 7.82 1.82
CA ILE A 114 8.01 7.69 2.03
C ILE A 114 7.70 7.76 3.54
N GLU A 115 6.71 8.58 3.87
CA GLU A 115 6.10 8.68 5.18
C GLU A 115 4.71 8.02 5.17
N TYR A 116 4.45 7.19 6.17
CA TYR A 116 3.25 6.38 6.29
C TYR A 116 2.38 6.89 7.42
N GLN A 117 1.11 7.15 7.15
CA GLN A 117 0.11 7.34 8.20
C GLN A 117 -0.52 5.99 8.55
N VAL A 118 -0.45 5.62 9.83
CA VAL A 118 -0.97 4.35 10.33
C VAL A 118 -2.20 4.60 11.21
N SER A 119 -3.24 3.79 11.06
CA SER A 119 -4.38 3.78 11.96
C SER A 119 -4.26 2.70 13.04
N ARG A 120 -4.74 2.99 14.24
CA ARG A 120 -4.91 2.03 15.34
C ARG A 120 -6.39 1.98 15.69
N ASN A 121 -7.01 0.79 15.64
CA ASN A 121 -8.45 0.63 15.83
C ASN A 121 -9.29 1.58 14.93
N HIS A 122 -8.91 1.67 13.65
CA HIS A 122 -9.55 2.57 12.65
C HIS A 122 -9.47 4.06 12.97
N ARG A 123 -8.56 4.47 13.86
CA ARG A 123 -8.28 5.88 14.13
C ARG A 123 -6.89 6.22 13.61
N PRO A 124 -6.76 7.11 12.61
CA PRO A 124 -5.47 7.56 12.13
C PRO A 124 -4.66 8.20 13.25
N ILE A 125 -3.39 7.82 13.36
CA ILE A 125 -2.44 8.49 14.24
C ILE A 125 -1.89 9.70 13.50
N ALA A 126 -1.90 10.86 14.15
CA ALA A 126 -1.50 12.12 13.51
C ALA A 126 -0.03 12.12 13.06
N ARG A 127 0.83 11.41 13.80
CA ARG A 127 2.24 11.23 13.45
C ARG A 127 2.36 10.25 12.28
N ARG A 128 3.27 10.58 11.35
CA ARG A 128 3.71 9.69 10.28
C ARG A 128 4.97 8.91 10.68
N PHE A 129 5.15 7.75 10.07
CA PHE A 129 6.25 6.82 10.31
C PHE A 129 7.07 6.64 9.04
N SER A 130 8.34 6.30 9.17
CA SER A 130 9.18 5.93 8.03
C SER A 130 9.26 4.42 7.91
N ALA A 131 9.72 3.88 6.77
CA ALA A 131 9.85 2.43 6.58
C ALA A 131 10.69 1.74 7.68
N ILE A 132 11.70 2.41 8.24
CA ILE A 132 12.53 1.86 9.33
C ILE A 132 11.82 1.76 10.69
N ASP A 133 10.65 2.37 10.82
CA ASP A 133 9.81 2.30 12.01
C ASP A 133 8.77 1.17 11.90
N LEU A 134 8.65 0.52 10.73
CA LEU A 134 7.60 -0.42 10.40
C LEU A 134 8.15 -1.82 10.15
N GLN A 135 7.35 -2.82 10.47
CA GLN A 135 7.56 -4.20 10.07
C GLN A 135 6.23 -4.80 9.62
N HIS A 136 6.25 -5.56 8.52
CA HIS A 136 5.10 -6.36 8.13
C HIS A 136 4.73 -7.33 9.24
N VAL A 137 3.45 -7.36 9.63
CA VAL A 137 2.96 -8.43 10.49
C VAL A 137 2.88 -9.67 9.63
N HIS A 138 3.84 -10.59 9.80
CA HIS A 138 3.66 -11.93 9.28
C HIS A 138 2.42 -12.52 9.96
N SER A 139 1.34 -12.68 9.20
CA SER A 139 0.25 -13.55 9.65
C SER A 139 0.88 -14.93 9.82
N LEU A 140 1.16 -15.32 11.06
CA LEU A 140 1.18 -16.73 11.37
C LEU A 140 -0.25 -17.16 11.07
N GLU A 141 -0.48 -17.77 9.91
CA GLU A 141 -1.59 -18.70 9.80
C GLU A 141 -1.45 -19.59 11.03
N SER A 142 -2.34 -19.38 12.00
CA SER A 142 -2.45 -20.27 13.16
C SER A 142 -2.53 -21.66 12.55
N PRO A 143 -1.62 -22.60 12.86
CA PRO A 143 -1.82 -23.96 12.41
C PRO A 143 -3.18 -24.35 12.98
N ALA A 144 -4.14 -24.50 12.06
CA ALA A 144 -5.49 -24.92 12.38
C ALA A 144 -5.38 -26.02 13.41
N THR A 145 -6.07 -25.82 14.53
CA THR A 145 -6.46 -26.83 15.52
C THR A 145 -6.18 -28.24 15.01
N GLN A 146 -4.96 -28.73 15.24
CA GLN A 146 -4.75 -30.17 15.31
C GLN A 146 -5.40 -30.52 16.63
N SER A 147 -6.67 -30.92 16.52
CA SER A 147 -7.38 -31.63 17.57
C SER A 147 -6.46 -32.73 18.07
N LEU A 148 -5.84 -32.50 19.22
CA LEU A 148 -5.25 -33.56 20.02
C LEU A 148 -6.32 -34.65 20.12
N PRO A 149 -6.05 -35.89 19.69
CA PRO A 149 -7.00 -36.96 19.93
C PRO A 149 -7.19 -37.04 21.45
N LEU A 150 -8.42 -36.84 21.91
CA LEU A 150 -8.84 -37.09 23.28
C LEU A 150 -8.35 -38.49 23.66
N GLN A 151 -7.27 -38.55 24.45
CA GLN A 151 -6.88 -39.78 25.11
C GLN A 151 -8.00 -40.11 26.10
N ARG A 152 -8.92 -40.99 25.69
CA ARG A 152 -9.82 -41.68 26.62
C ARG A 152 -8.94 -42.47 27.57
N HIS A 153 -8.75 -41.96 28.78
CA HIS A 153 -8.32 -42.80 29.90
C HIS A 153 -9.31 -43.94 30.03
N LYS A 154 -8.86 -45.16 29.72
CA LYS A 154 -9.51 -46.38 30.17
C LYS A 154 -9.35 -46.41 31.70
N MET A 155 -10.45 -46.21 32.41
CA MET A 155 -10.57 -46.62 33.81
C MET A 155 -10.22 -48.11 33.90
N PRO A 156 -9.36 -48.54 34.83
CA PRO A 156 -9.23 -49.96 35.13
C PRO A 156 -10.48 -50.38 35.90
N GLY A 157 -11.41 -51.01 35.19
CA GLY A 157 -12.31 -51.98 35.80
C GLY A 157 -11.59 -53.31 35.84
N ASN A 158 -11.40 -53.86 37.04
CA ASN A 158 -11.67 -55.28 37.27
C ASN A 158 -11.59 -55.65 38.76
N LEU A 159 -12.68 -56.35 39.14
CA LEU A 159 -12.81 -57.47 40.08
C LEU A 159 -12.55 -57.22 41.57
#